data_AF-A0AA38GSQ9-F1
#
_entry.id   AF-A0AA38GSQ9-F1
#
_cell.length_a   1.000
_cell.length_b   1.000
_cell.length_c   1.000
_cell.angle_alpha   90.00
_cell.angle_beta   90.00
_cell.angle_gamma   90.00
#
_symmetry.space_group_name_H-M   'P 1'
#
loop_
_entity.id
_entity.type
_entity.pdbx_description
1 polymer ?
#
loop_
_entity_poly.entity_id
_entity_poly.type
_entity_poly.pdbx_seq_one_letter_code
_entity_poly.pdbx_strand_id
1 'polypeptide(L)'
;MEYKLQHATSNITSKNSHEVNHPLQDLDSLMEKPRNRTIIAEKGLIPTIVHTLKTSGGSINTCSALKCLNYLAKDSDHNKEAIVNAGAINCAVKLLAQDEEADYAVSLLLELSQNSAFSERIGGAKNCIPFLVALLNSRNPQTSENAENVLENLSGNTKFVVSMTEANFFKPFIRLIAE
;
A
#
# COMPACT_ATOMS: atom_id res chain seq x y z
N MET A 1 -21.46 7.38 17.44
CA MET A 1 -20.53 7.20 16.29
C MET A 1 -19.23 7.93 16.56
N GLU A 2 -19.29 9.19 16.98
CA GLU A 2 -18.14 10.02 17.37
C GLU A 2 -17.27 9.43 18.48
N TYR A 3 -17.88 8.84 19.53
CA TYR A 3 -17.16 8.18 20.63
C TYR A 3 -16.24 7.04 20.15
N LYS A 4 -16.72 6.20 19.21
CA LYS A 4 -15.92 5.07 18.68
C LYS A 4 -14.72 5.55 17.86
N LEU A 5 -14.90 6.63 17.10
CA LEU A 5 -13.83 7.24 16.33
C LEU A 5 -12.79 7.92 17.24
N GLN A 6 -13.23 8.67 18.25
CA GLN A 6 -12.32 9.27 19.23
C GLN A 6 -11.56 8.22 20.03
N HIS A 7 -12.21 7.13 20.43
CA HIS A 7 -11.58 6.02 21.12
C HIS A 7 -10.52 5.32 20.26
N ALA A 8 -10.85 4.93 19.02
CA ALA A 8 -9.91 4.26 18.12
C ALA A 8 -8.69 5.14 17.79
N THR A 9 -8.90 6.45 17.56
CA THR A 9 -7.82 7.40 17.27
C THR A 9 -6.94 7.68 18.49
N SER A 10 -7.50 7.68 19.70
CA SER A 10 -6.74 7.80 20.94
C SER A 10 -5.91 6.55 21.22
N ASN A 11 -6.44 5.35 20.92
CA ASN A 11 -5.73 4.10 21.17
C ASN A 11 -4.53 3.86 20.24
N ILE A 12 -4.57 4.36 19.00
CA ILE A 12 -3.40 4.31 18.10
C ILE A 12 -2.26 5.23 18.57
N THR A 13 -2.60 6.35 19.21
CA THR A 13 -1.62 7.35 19.63
C THR A 13 -1.11 7.14 21.05
N SER A 14 -1.89 6.46 21.90
CA SER A 14 -1.52 6.05 23.25
C SER A 14 -0.53 4.88 23.22
N LYS A 15 0.66 5.08 23.83
CA LYS A 15 1.66 4.03 24.07
C LYS A 15 1.24 2.96 25.09
N ASN A 16 0.01 2.97 25.60
CA ASN A 16 -0.45 2.01 26.61
C ASN A 16 -0.72 0.64 25.99
N SER A 17 0.30 -0.20 26.00
CA SER A 17 0.32 -1.59 25.53
C SER A 17 -0.46 -2.60 26.42
N HIS A 18 -1.40 -2.13 27.24
CA HIS A 18 -2.11 -2.97 28.22
C HIS A 18 -3.57 -3.27 27.89
N GLU A 19 -4.14 -2.64 26.86
CA GLU A 19 -5.48 -3.02 26.39
C GLU A 19 -5.40 -3.94 25.18
N VAL A 20 -6.20 -5.02 25.22
CA VAL A 20 -6.44 -6.02 24.17
C VAL A 20 -7.22 -5.41 22.99
N ASN A 21 -6.96 -4.14 22.67
CA ASN A 21 -7.62 -3.43 21.60
C ASN A 21 -6.79 -3.59 20.33
N HIS A 22 -7.45 -3.91 19.22
CA HIS A 22 -6.86 -3.94 17.88
C HIS A 22 -7.23 -2.62 17.17
N PRO A 23 -6.62 -1.48 17.53
CA PRO A 23 -7.13 -0.17 17.15
C PRO A 23 -7.08 0.09 15.64
N LEU A 24 -6.23 -0.64 14.91
CA LEU A 24 -6.19 -0.62 13.45
C LEU A 24 -7.34 -1.40 12.81
N GLN A 25 -7.81 -2.49 13.41
CA GLN A 25 -9.01 -3.19 12.94
C GLN A 25 -10.27 -2.37 13.17
N ASP A 26 -10.34 -1.65 14.30
CA ASP A 26 -11.41 -0.70 14.58
C ASP A 26 -11.38 0.46 13.58
N LEU A 27 -10.20 1.01 13.29
CA LEU A 27 -10.07 2.04 12.26
C LEU A 27 -10.46 1.55 10.87
N ASP A 28 -10.01 0.37 10.46
CA ASP A 28 -10.35 -0.26 9.18
C ASP A 28 -11.88 -0.35 9.02
N SER A 29 -12.55 -0.90 10.03
CA SER A 29 -14.01 -1.00 10.08
C SER A 29 -14.71 0.36 10.06
N LEU A 30 -14.14 1.38 10.71
CA LEU A 30 -14.68 2.74 10.70
C LEU A 30 -14.46 3.42 9.34
N MET A 31 -13.35 3.14 8.67
CA MET A 31 -12.95 3.72 7.39
C MET A 31 -13.73 3.16 6.20
N GLU A 32 -14.49 2.07 6.37
CA GLU A 32 -15.48 1.66 5.36
C GLU A 32 -16.46 2.80 5.03
N LYS A 33 -16.73 3.70 5.99
CA LYS A 33 -17.58 4.88 5.80
C LYS A 33 -16.74 6.08 5.35
N PRO A 34 -16.96 6.64 4.14
CA PRO A 34 -16.15 7.75 3.62
C PRO A 34 -16.03 8.96 4.54
N ARG A 35 -17.11 9.32 5.26
CA ARG A 35 -17.12 10.44 6.21
C ARG A 35 -16.09 10.32 7.34
N ASN A 36 -15.76 9.09 7.76
CA ASN A 36 -14.79 8.87 8.84
C ASN A 36 -13.34 9.03 8.34
N ARG A 37 -13.10 8.78 7.05
CA ARG A 37 -11.77 8.85 6.45
C ARG A 37 -11.21 10.26 6.47
N THR A 38 -12.06 11.26 6.15
CA THR A 38 -11.70 12.68 6.23
C THR A 38 -11.25 13.07 7.64
N ILE A 39 -12.01 12.66 8.66
CA ILE A 39 -11.69 12.97 10.07
C ILE A 39 -10.37 12.28 10.49
N ILE A 40 -10.10 11.07 10.02
CA ILE A 40 -8.85 10.34 10.31
C ILE A 40 -7.65 11.01 9.63
N ALA A 41 -7.82 11.46 8.38
CA ALA A 41 -6.81 12.22 7.65
C ALA A 41 -6.46 13.53 8.38
N GLU A 42 -7.48 14.31 8.77
CA GLU A 42 -7.33 15.58 9.50
C GLU A 42 -6.66 15.41 10.86
N LYS A 43 -6.81 14.25 11.50
CA LYS A 43 -6.14 13.93 12.77
C LYS A 43 -4.64 13.62 12.62
N GLY A 44 -4.10 13.63 11.40
CA GLY A 44 -2.67 13.44 11.16
C GLY A 44 -2.16 12.04 11.51
N LEU A 45 -3.01 11.01 11.38
CA LEU A 45 -2.68 9.65 11.81
C LEU A 45 -1.87 8.85 10.78
N ILE A 46 -1.69 9.36 9.56
CA ILE A 46 -0.95 8.69 8.47
C ILE A 46 0.46 8.25 8.91
N PRO A 47 1.32 9.12 9.49
CA PRO A 47 2.65 8.71 9.92
C PRO A 47 2.62 7.61 11.00
N THR A 48 1.62 7.65 11.90
CA THR A 48 1.46 6.64 12.95
C THR A 48 1.05 5.29 12.37
N ILE A 49 0.11 5.27 11.41
CA ILE A 49 -0.31 4.03 10.73
C ILE A 49 0.87 3.42 9.96
N VAL A 50 1.67 4.25 9.28
CA VAL A 50 2.89 3.79 8.57
C VAL A 50 3.97 3.33 9.55
N HIS A 51 4.08 3.95 10.73
CA HIS A 51 4.99 3.49 11.77
C HIS A 51 4.61 2.08 12.24
N THR A 52 3.32 1.78 12.38
CA THR A 52 2.88 0.43 12.75
C THR A 52 3.28 -0.63 11.72
N LEU A 53 3.24 -0.32 10.41
CA LEU A 53 3.74 -1.24 9.37
C LEU A 53 5.23 -1.59 9.54
N LYS A 54 6.03 -0.72 10.15
CA LYS A 54 7.47 -0.94 10.38
C LYS A 54 7.72 -1.82 11.61
N THR A 55 6.78 -1.85 12.55
CA THR A 55 6.95 -2.52 13.86
C THR A 55 6.13 -3.81 13.96
N SER A 56 5.09 -3.98 13.15
CA SER A 56 4.27 -5.19 13.12
C SER A 56 4.89 -6.24 12.20
N GLY A 57 5.50 -7.27 12.79
CA GLY A 57 6.08 -8.40 12.05
C GLY A 57 5.05 -9.37 11.48
N GLY A 58 4.20 -8.91 10.55
CA GLY A 58 3.23 -9.78 9.84
C GLY A 58 2.00 -10.16 10.66
N SER A 59 1.52 -9.26 11.51
CA SER A 59 0.27 -9.47 12.28
C SER A 59 -0.95 -9.00 11.50
N ILE A 60 -2.16 -9.42 11.90
CA ILE A 60 -3.42 -8.92 11.32
C ILE A 60 -3.56 -7.38 11.32
N ASN A 61 -2.86 -6.70 12.24
CA ASN A 61 -2.80 -5.23 12.27
C ASN A 61 -2.11 -4.65 11.01
N THR A 62 -1.18 -5.39 10.39
CA THR A 62 -0.50 -5.00 9.15
C THR A 62 -1.50 -4.90 7.99
N CYS A 63 -2.37 -5.90 7.83
CA CYS A 63 -3.43 -5.90 6.82
C CYS A 63 -4.39 -4.71 7.01
N SER A 64 -4.86 -4.49 8.24
CA SER A 64 -5.75 -3.35 8.54
C SER A 64 -5.05 -2.00 8.33
N ALA A 65 -3.76 -1.88 8.67
CA ALA A 65 -2.99 -0.68 8.37
C ALA A 65 -2.86 -0.42 6.86
N LEU A 66 -2.56 -1.44 6.06
CA LEU A 66 -2.50 -1.32 4.61
C LEU A 66 -3.85 -0.89 4.00
N LYS A 67 -4.96 -1.48 4.47
CA LYS A 67 -6.31 -1.08 4.07
C LYS A 67 -6.61 0.37 4.43
N CYS A 68 -6.33 0.79 5.67
CA CYS A 68 -6.51 2.18 6.10
C CYS A 68 -5.73 3.15 5.19
N LEU A 69 -4.45 2.86 4.92
CA LEU A 69 -3.64 3.70 4.04
C LEU A 69 -4.20 3.71 2.60
N ASN A 70 -4.69 2.58 2.09
CA ASN A 70 -5.30 2.51 0.77
C ASN A 70 -6.58 3.35 0.68
N TYR A 71 -7.43 3.32 1.70
CA TYR A 71 -8.61 4.19 1.77
C TYR A 71 -8.22 5.68 1.78
N LEU A 72 -7.22 6.05 2.60
CA LEU A 72 -6.74 7.44 2.65
C LEU A 72 -6.13 7.89 1.31
N ALA A 73 -5.38 7.02 0.65
CA ALA A 73 -4.78 7.29 -0.65
C ALA A 73 -5.84 7.54 -1.73
N LYS A 74 -6.94 6.78 -1.73
CA LYS A 74 -8.06 6.94 -2.67
C LYS A 74 -8.82 8.26 -2.52
N ASP A 75 -8.83 8.82 -1.30
CA ASP A 75 -9.63 10.02 -1.03
C ASP A 75 -8.95 11.33 -1.45
N SER A 76 -7.61 11.40 -1.50
CA SER A 76 -6.89 12.64 -1.86
C SER A 76 -5.41 12.42 -2.20
N ASP A 77 -4.90 13.16 -3.19
CA ASP A 77 -3.47 13.21 -3.52
C ASP A 77 -2.61 13.75 -2.36
N HIS A 78 -3.15 14.65 -1.53
CA HIS A 78 -2.45 15.12 -0.33
C HIS A 78 -2.17 13.97 0.65
N ASN A 79 -3.13 13.06 0.80
CA ASN A 79 -2.93 11.86 1.61
C ASN A 79 -1.91 10.93 0.96
N LYS A 80 -1.94 10.74 -0.36
CA LYS A 80 -0.93 9.95 -1.08
C LYS A 80 0.48 10.48 -0.80
N GLU A 81 0.68 11.79 -0.90
CA GLU A 81 1.96 12.44 -0.55
C GLU A 81 2.37 12.15 0.89
N ALA A 82 1.47 12.32 1.86
CA ALA A 82 1.75 12.06 3.27
C ALA A 82 2.13 10.59 3.52
N ILE A 83 1.44 9.64 2.90
CA ILE A 83 1.70 8.19 2.99
C ILE A 83 3.09 7.86 2.44
N VAL A 84 3.40 8.41 1.28
CA VAL A 84 4.68 8.21 0.60
C VAL A 84 5.84 8.85 1.38
N ASN A 85 5.64 10.05 1.94
CA ASN A 85 6.63 10.75 2.75
C ASN A 85 6.89 10.07 4.10
N ALA A 86 5.88 9.41 4.68
CA ALA A 86 6.06 8.57 5.87
C ALA A 86 6.86 7.27 5.60
N GLY A 87 7.11 6.94 4.33
CA GLY A 87 7.92 5.80 3.90
C GLY A 87 7.13 4.52 3.69
N ALA A 88 5.83 4.61 3.36
CA ALA A 88 4.97 3.45 3.16
C ALA A 88 5.42 2.56 1.98
N ILE A 89 5.97 3.12 0.91
CA ILE A 89 6.39 2.37 -0.30
C ILE A 89 7.32 1.21 0.07
N ASN A 90 8.40 1.49 0.80
CA ASN A 90 9.37 0.45 1.18
C ASN A 90 8.77 -0.59 2.13
N CYS A 91 7.75 -0.22 2.92
CA CYS A 91 7.06 -1.16 3.79
C CYS A 91 6.15 -2.07 2.95
N ALA A 92 5.33 -1.48 2.07
CA ALA A 92 4.44 -2.23 1.18
C ALA A 92 5.22 -3.18 0.25
N VAL A 93 6.34 -2.74 -0.34
CA VAL A 93 7.17 -3.59 -1.20
C VAL A 93 7.71 -4.83 -0.46
N LYS A 94 8.11 -4.68 0.81
CA LYS A 94 8.55 -5.83 1.62
C LYS A 94 7.41 -6.81 1.89
N LEU A 95 6.19 -6.30 2.06
CA LEU A 95 4.99 -7.07 2.36
C LEU A 95 4.44 -7.81 1.13
N LEU A 96 4.86 -7.47 -0.10
CA LEU A 96 4.54 -8.24 -1.31
C LEU A 96 5.09 -9.68 -1.28
N ALA A 97 6.12 -9.94 -0.46
CA ALA A 97 6.69 -11.27 -0.30
C ALA A 97 5.99 -12.12 0.78
N GLN A 98 4.97 -11.57 1.44
CA GLN A 98 4.16 -12.28 2.43
C GLN A 98 2.85 -12.75 1.81
N ASP A 99 2.25 -13.82 2.34
CA ASP A 99 1.05 -14.42 1.76
C ASP A 99 -0.19 -13.53 2.00
N GLU A 100 -0.54 -13.30 3.27
CA GLU A 100 -1.76 -12.58 3.65
C GLU A 100 -1.71 -11.08 3.33
N GLU A 101 -0.54 -10.45 3.44
CA GLU A 101 -0.38 -9.01 3.23
C GLU A 101 -0.22 -8.60 1.76
N ALA A 102 0.19 -9.52 0.88
CA ALA A 102 0.49 -9.18 -0.52
C ALA A 102 -0.70 -8.51 -1.22
N ASP A 103 -1.91 -9.03 -1.00
CA ASP A 103 -3.15 -8.52 -1.60
C ASP A 103 -3.40 -7.04 -1.25
N TYR A 104 -3.16 -6.67 0.01
CA TYR A 104 -3.35 -5.30 0.49
C TYR A 104 -2.17 -4.40 0.11
N ALA A 105 -0.96 -4.94 0.12
CA ALA A 105 0.25 -4.23 -0.25
C ALA A 105 0.22 -3.84 -1.74
N VAL A 106 -0.13 -4.77 -2.63
CA VAL A 106 -0.24 -4.49 -4.07
C VAL A 106 -1.37 -3.51 -4.36
N SER A 107 -2.49 -3.59 -3.63
CA SER A 107 -3.60 -2.64 -3.77
C SER A 107 -3.18 -1.20 -3.42
N LEU A 108 -2.42 -1.02 -2.34
CA LEU A 108 -1.89 0.29 -1.97
C LEU A 108 -0.87 0.80 -3.01
N LEU A 109 0.03 -0.06 -3.47
CA LEU A 109 1.01 0.31 -4.50
C LEU A 109 0.33 0.68 -5.83
N LEU A 110 -0.74 -0.03 -6.21
CA LEU A 110 -1.54 0.30 -7.39
C LEU A 110 -2.12 1.71 -7.28
N GLU A 111 -2.75 2.05 -6.16
CA GLU A 111 -3.33 3.38 -5.94
C GLU A 111 -2.29 4.50 -6.01
N LEU A 112 -1.10 4.26 -5.44
CA LEU A 112 0.00 5.22 -5.46
C LEU A 112 0.64 5.34 -6.85
N SER A 113 0.76 4.23 -7.59
CA SER A 113 1.42 4.19 -8.91
C SER A 113 0.70 4.96 -10.02
N GLN A 114 -0.56 5.35 -9.82
CA GLN A 114 -1.28 6.24 -10.73
C GLN A 114 -0.65 7.64 -10.83
N ASN A 115 0.15 8.04 -9.83
CA ASN A 115 0.95 9.26 -9.89
C ASN A 115 2.37 8.94 -10.38
N SER A 116 2.83 9.62 -11.43
CA SER A 116 4.13 9.36 -12.07
C SER A 116 5.33 9.57 -11.15
N ALA A 117 5.28 10.53 -10.23
CA ALA A 117 6.38 10.75 -9.27
C ALA A 117 6.47 9.61 -8.26
N PHE A 118 5.33 9.01 -7.89
CA PHE A 118 5.31 7.86 -6.99
C PHE A 118 5.62 6.56 -7.72
N SER A 119 5.21 6.41 -8.97
CA SER A 119 5.55 5.24 -9.80
C SER A 119 7.07 5.11 -9.94
N GLU A 120 7.80 6.22 -10.18
CA GLU A 120 9.27 6.25 -10.16
C GLU A 120 9.86 5.75 -8.83
N ARG A 121 9.30 6.18 -7.70
CA ARG A 121 9.74 5.75 -6.37
C ARG A 121 9.41 4.29 -6.08
N ILE A 122 8.29 3.78 -6.59
CA ILE A 122 7.87 2.38 -6.46
C ILE A 122 8.80 1.49 -7.29
N GLY A 123 8.97 1.77 -8.59
CA GLY A 123 9.85 0.99 -9.47
C GLY A 123 11.32 1.02 -9.04
N GLY A 124 11.77 2.14 -8.45
CA GLY A 124 13.12 2.27 -7.87
C GLY A 124 13.31 1.58 -6.51
N ALA A 125 12.24 1.09 -5.87
CA ALA A 125 12.36 0.40 -4.59
C ALA A 125 12.96 -1.00 -4.79
N LYS A 126 13.91 -1.36 -3.92
CA LYS A 126 14.65 -2.63 -4.00
C LYS A 126 13.68 -3.82 -4.05
N ASN A 127 13.89 -4.70 -5.03
CA ASN A 127 13.11 -5.92 -5.29
C ASN A 127 11.63 -5.70 -5.64
N CYS A 128 11.16 -4.46 -5.85
CA CYS A 128 9.76 -4.20 -6.17
C CYS A 128 9.30 -4.94 -7.44
N ILE A 129 10.02 -4.75 -8.55
CA ILE A 129 9.65 -5.36 -9.84
C ILE A 129 9.66 -6.90 -9.77
N PRO A 130 10.72 -7.58 -9.28
CA PRO A 130 10.71 -9.03 -9.13
C PRO A 130 9.55 -9.56 -8.29
N PHE A 131 9.18 -8.89 -7.19
CA PHE A 131 8.04 -9.30 -6.38
C PHE A 131 6.70 -9.11 -7.10
N LEU A 132 6.52 -7.99 -7.81
CA LEU A 132 5.32 -7.77 -8.62
C LEU A 132 5.19 -8.83 -9.74
N VAL A 133 6.28 -9.17 -10.42
CA VAL A 133 6.27 -10.22 -11.45
C VAL A 133 5.93 -11.59 -10.83
N ALA A 134 6.44 -11.91 -9.64
CA ALA A 134 6.10 -13.14 -8.95
C ALA A 134 4.59 -13.22 -8.64
N LEU A 135 3.98 -12.10 -8.22
CA LEU A 135 2.54 -12.01 -7.91
C LEU A 135 1.63 -12.19 -9.12
N LEU A 136 2.13 -12.11 -10.35
CA LEU A 136 1.36 -12.48 -11.55
C LEU A 136 0.86 -13.94 -11.50
N ASN A 137 1.57 -14.81 -10.77
CA ASN A 137 1.20 -16.20 -10.55
C ASN A 137 0.40 -16.42 -9.24
N SER A 138 -0.11 -15.36 -8.61
CA SER A 138 -0.92 -15.46 -7.40
C SER A 138 -2.18 -16.30 -7.65
N ARG A 139 -2.60 -17.05 -6.62
CA ARG A 139 -3.88 -17.78 -6.63
C ARG A 139 -5.08 -16.84 -6.49
N ASN A 140 -4.87 -15.61 -6.00
CA ASN A 140 -5.89 -14.57 -5.97
C ASN A 140 -5.86 -13.80 -7.30
N PRO A 141 -6.92 -13.90 -8.13
CA PRO A 141 -6.95 -13.22 -9.43
C PRO A 141 -6.83 -11.69 -9.31
N GLN A 142 -7.42 -11.10 -8.28
CA GLN A 142 -7.34 -9.65 -8.07
C GLN A 142 -5.91 -9.20 -7.77
N THR A 143 -5.14 -10.02 -7.07
CA THR A 143 -3.74 -9.73 -6.72
C THR A 143 -2.85 -9.81 -7.95
N SER A 144 -3.06 -10.81 -8.81
CA SER A 144 -2.38 -10.93 -10.10
C SER A 144 -2.70 -9.74 -11.01
N GLU A 145 -3.99 -9.39 -11.15
CA GLU A 145 -4.43 -8.22 -11.93
C GLU A 145 -3.86 -6.91 -11.38
N ASN A 146 -3.90 -6.70 -10.07
CA ASN A 146 -3.34 -5.51 -9.45
C ASN A 146 -1.82 -5.42 -9.68
N ALA A 147 -1.11 -6.55 -9.58
CA ALA A 147 0.33 -6.59 -9.82
C ALA A 147 0.65 -6.24 -11.29
N GLU A 148 -0.11 -6.78 -12.23
CA GLU A 148 0.01 -6.44 -13.66
C GLU A 148 -0.23 -4.96 -13.89
N ASN A 149 -1.30 -4.38 -13.33
CA ASN A 149 -1.61 -2.95 -13.47
C ASN A 149 -0.53 -2.05 -12.85
N VAL A 150 0.09 -2.45 -11.73
CA VAL A 150 1.26 -1.73 -11.19
C VAL A 150 2.40 -1.78 -12.20
N LEU A 151 2.73 -2.95 -12.73
CA LEU A 151 3.80 -3.10 -13.73
C LEU A 151 3.52 -2.27 -14.99
N GLU A 152 2.26 -2.19 -15.43
CA GLU A 152 1.85 -1.33 -16.54
C GLU A 152 2.08 0.16 -16.21
N ASN A 153 1.71 0.62 -15.02
CA ASN A 153 1.97 2.01 -14.58
C ASN A 153 3.48 2.33 -14.49
N LEU A 154 4.32 1.34 -14.22
CA LEU A 154 5.78 1.47 -14.20
C LEU A 154 6.40 1.43 -15.61
N SER A 155 5.69 0.91 -16.61
CA SER A 155 6.25 0.64 -17.95
C SER A 155 6.61 1.90 -18.76
N GLY A 156 6.17 3.09 -18.32
CA GLY A 156 6.59 4.37 -18.89
C GLY A 156 8.08 4.68 -18.70
N ASN A 157 8.77 3.96 -17.81
CA ASN A 157 10.21 4.09 -17.62
C ASN A 157 10.95 2.89 -18.19
N THR A 158 11.80 3.13 -19.19
CA THR A 158 12.57 2.09 -19.88
C THR A 158 13.47 1.28 -18.95
N LYS A 159 14.01 1.87 -17.86
CA LYS A 159 14.82 1.13 -16.88
C LYS A 159 13.99 0.07 -16.16
N PHE A 160 12.72 0.39 -15.86
CA PHE A 160 11.80 -0.57 -15.26
C PHE A 160 11.37 -1.63 -16.27
N VAL A 161 11.16 -1.28 -17.54
CA VAL A 161 10.90 -2.27 -18.61
C VAL A 161 12.06 -3.26 -18.77
N VAL A 162 13.31 -2.80 -18.70
CA VAL A 162 14.49 -3.69 -18.68
C VAL A 162 14.45 -4.60 -17.46
N SER A 163 14.20 -4.04 -16.27
CA SER A 163 14.10 -4.82 -15.02
C SER A 163 12.96 -5.86 -15.06
N MET A 164 11.83 -5.53 -15.70
CA MET A 164 10.72 -6.46 -15.93
C MET A 164 11.13 -7.60 -16.86
N THR A 165 11.88 -7.28 -17.91
CA THR A 165 12.42 -8.26 -18.87
C THR A 165 13.39 -9.22 -18.19
N GLU A 166 14.29 -8.70 -17.34
CA GLU A 166 15.20 -9.51 -16.51
C GLU A 166 14.45 -10.43 -15.54
N ALA A 167 13.26 -10.01 -15.09
CA ALA A 167 12.35 -10.82 -14.28
C ALA A 167 11.44 -11.78 -15.10
N ASN A 168 11.66 -11.90 -16.41
CA ASN A 168 10.88 -12.70 -17.38
C ASN A 168 9.47 -12.18 -17.70
N PHE A 169 9.18 -10.91 -17.45
CA PHE A 169 7.95 -10.24 -17.88
C PHE A 169 8.19 -9.41 -19.16
N PHE A 170 7.96 -10.04 -20.31
CA PHE A 170 8.29 -9.46 -21.63
C PHE A 170 7.20 -8.59 -22.25
N LYS A 171 5.96 -8.61 -21.72
CA LYS A 171 4.81 -7.89 -22.31
C LYS A 171 5.11 -6.40 -22.57
N PRO A 172 5.68 -5.64 -21.62
CA PRO A 172 5.99 -4.22 -21.84
C PRO A 172 7.12 -4.00 -22.86
N PHE A 173 8.13 -4.89 -22.87
CA PHE A 173 9.22 -4.82 -23.84
C PHE A 173 8.74 -5.06 -25.26
N ILE A 174 7.86 -6.05 -25.48
CA ILE A 174 7.26 -6.34 -26.79
C ILE A 174 6.46 -5.14 -27.28
N ARG A 175 5.70 -4.46 -26.41
CA ARG A 175 4.97 -3.24 -26.75
C ARG A 175 5.92 -2.13 -27.19
N LEU A 176 6.99 -1.88 -26.43
CA LEU A 176 7.97 -0.83 -26.70
C LEU A 176 8.65 -0.96 -28.08
N ILE A 177 8.90 -2.17 -28.56
CA ILE A 177 9.54 -2.41 -29.87
C ILE A 177 8.55 -2.52 -31.03
N ALA A 178 7.25 -2.56 -30.74
CA ALA A 178 6.18 -2.63 -31.75
C ALA A 178 5.66 -1.24 -32.16
N GLU A 179 6.05 -0.19 -31.44
CA GLU A 179 5.83 1.22 -31.74
C GLU A 179 6.96 1.79 -32.63
#